data_AF-A0A8J3TSD5-F1
#
_entry.id   AF-A0A8J3TSD5-F1
#
_cell.length_a   1.000
_cell.length_b   1.000
_cell.length_c   1.000
_cell.angle_alpha   90.00
_cell.angle_beta   90.00
_cell.angle_gamma   90.00
#
_symmetry.space_group_name_H-M   'P 1'
#
loop_
_entity.id
_entity.type
_entity.pdbx_description
1 polymer ?
#
loop_
_entity_poly.entity_id
_entity_poly.type
_entity_poly.pdbx_seq_one_letter_code
_entity_poly.pdbx_strand_id
1 'polypeptide(L)'
;MAVRLNERGFQHARQVIESGRYVLDDRDAWSEHQPSTKQENDFIATHGFGAYAKWHLGVDDEQPPDRKAHYKFPYGDFDKVHRCAVLSAESRAGQYKYTDIEQAVAHLHGMLDVLRKVTAR
;
A
#
# COMPACT_ATOMS: atom_id res chain seq x y z
N MET A 1 -17.49 -6.34 9.65
CA MET A 1 -16.36 -5.81 8.86
C MET A 1 -15.14 -5.86 9.76
N ALA A 2 -14.17 -6.73 9.46
CA ALA A 2 -12.99 -6.93 10.30
C ALA A 2 -11.70 -6.30 9.76
N VAL A 3 -11.77 -5.57 8.65
CA VAL A 3 -10.59 -4.90 8.09
C VAL A 3 -10.34 -3.58 8.81
N ARG A 4 -9.15 -3.43 9.39
CA ARG A 4 -8.70 -2.26 10.13
C ARG A 4 -7.44 -1.66 9.52
N LEU A 5 -7.18 -0.38 9.82
CA LEU A 5 -5.96 0.29 9.41
C LEU A 5 -4.73 -0.39 10.05
N ASN A 6 -3.76 -0.74 9.22
CA ASN A 6 -2.46 -1.16 9.66
C ASN A 6 -1.56 0.04 9.88
N GLU A 7 -1.50 0.53 11.12
CA GLU A 7 -0.68 1.69 11.48
C GLU A 7 0.81 1.50 11.13
N ARG A 8 1.34 0.28 11.28
CA ARG A 8 2.72 -0.03 10.91
C ARG A 8 2.94 0.08 9.41
N GLY A 9 1.95 -0.35 8.62
CA GLY A 9 2.00 -0.23 7.18
C GLY A 9 1.95 1.21 6.70
N PHE A 10 1.08 2.02 7.31
CA PHE A 10 0.98 3.45 7.03
C PHE A 10 2.27 4.22 7.37
N GLN A 11 2.84 3.97 8.56
CA GLN A 11 4.11 4.59 8.96
C GLN A 11 5.24 4.17 8.02
N HIS A 12 5.26 2.89 7.60
CA HIS A 12 6.25 2.43 6.64
C HIS A 12 6.11 3.14 5.29
N ALA A 13 4.89 3.22 4.73
CA ALA A 13 4.62 3.92 3.48
C ALA A 13 5.13 5.36 3.53
N ARG A 14 4.81 6.07 4.61
CA ARG A 14 5.25 7.44 4.84
C ARG A 14 6.77 7.56 4.85
N GLN A 15 7.47 6.71 5.60
CA GLN A 15 8.93 6.70 5.65
C GLN A 15 9.57 6.40 4.28
N VAL A 16 8.97 5.49 3.52
CA VAL A 16 9.46 5.14 2.18
C VAL A 16 9.32 6.33 1.22
N ILE A 17 8.19 7.03 1.26
CA ILE A 17 7.98 8.28 0.49
C ILE A 17 8.97 9.36 0.93
N GLU A 18 9.11 9.59 2.24
CA GLU A 18 10.05 10.57 2.80
C GLU A 18 11.51 10.24 2.44
N SER A 19 11.84 8.95 2.29
CA SER A 19 13.17 8.50 1.83
C SER A 19 13.41 8.67 0.32
N GLY A 20 12.43 9.20 -0.43
CA GLY A 20 12.53 9.38 -1.88
C GLY A 20 12.28 8.11 -2.70
N ARG A 21 11.80 7.04 -2.08
CA ARG A 21 11.55 5.75 -2.74
C ARG A 21 10.11 5.65 -3.21
N TYR A 22 9.76 6.44 -4.21
CA TYR A 22 8.42 6.47 -4.77
C TYR A 22 8.44 6.48 -6.29
N VAL A 23 7.34 6.03 -6.89
CA VAL A 23 7.09 6.06 -8.33
C VAL A 23 5.80 6.81 -8.58
N LEU A 24 5.89 7.87 -9.39
CA LEU A 24 4.79 8.79 -9.69
C LEU A 24 4.08 8.39 -10.99
N ASP A 25 3.58 7.17 -11.04
CA ASP A 25 2.87 6.63 -12.21
C ASP A 25 1.42 7.11 -12.30
N ASP A 26 0.83 6.88 -13.48
CA ASP A 26 -0.59 7.11 -13.75
C ASP A 26 -1.47 5.98 -13.22
N ARG A 27 -2.72 6.34 -12.92
CA ARG A 27 -3.69 5.49 -12.19
C ARG A 27 -3.92 4.11 -12.82
N ASP A 28 -3.89 4.03 -14.14
CA ASP A 28 -4.34 2.84 -14.87
C ASP A 28 -3.28 1.73 -14.96
N ALA A 29 -2.05 1.96 -14.49
CA ALA A 29 -0.96 0.98 -14.55
C ALA A 29 -0.97 -0.07 -13.42
N TRP A 30 -1.78 0.10 -12.37
CA TRP A 30 -1.65 -0.74 -11.17
C TRP A 30 -1.97 -2.22 -11.38
N SER A 31 -2.93 -2.55 -12.26
CA SER A 31 -3.26 -3.95 -12.56
C SER A 31 -2.09 -4.72 -13.18
N GLU A 32 -1.16 -4.02 -13.83
CA GLU A 32 0.06 -4.61 -14.42
C GLU A 32 1.27 -4.52 -13.47
N HIS A 33 1.30 -3.51 -12.59
CA HIS A 33 2.40 -3.28 -11.63
C HIS A 33 2.21 -4.02 -10.29
N GLN A 34 1.03 -4.59 -10.03
CA GLN A 34 0.80 -5.35 -8.80
C GLN A 34 1.74 -6.58 -8.75
N PRO A 35 2.42 -6.83 -7.61
CA PRO A 35 3.25 -8.01 -7.45
C PRO A 35 2.46 -9.29 -7.74
N SER A 36 3.04 -10.16 -8.58
CA SER A 36 2.49 -11.49 -8.81
C SER A 36 2.51 -12.32 -7.54
N THR A 37 1.65 -13.33 -7.46
CA THR A 37 1.61 -14.26 -6.31
C THR A 37 2.98 -14.91 -6.03
N LYS A 38 3.79 -15.10 -7.07
CA LYS A 38 5.17 -15.59 -6.96
C LYS A 38 6.08 -14.58 -6.24
N GLN A 39 6.10 -13.31 -6.67
CA GLN A 39 6.90 -12.26 -6.02
C GLN A 39 6.51 -12.06 -4.55
N GLU A 40 5.22 -12.10 -4.25
CA GLU A 40 4.75 -12.06 -2.86
C GLU A 40 5.25 -13.26 -2.05
N ASN A 41 5.21 -14.47 -2.62
CA ASN A 41 5.71 -15.68 -1.95
C ASN A 41 7.21 -15.59 -1.69
N ASP A 42 7.98 -15.17 -2.69
CA ASP A 42 9.44 -15.04 -2.59
C ASP A 42 9.82 -13.97 -1.54
N PHE A 43 9.07 -12.86 -1.50
CA PHE A 43 9.27 -11.81 -0.49
C PHE A 43 8.95 -12.33 0.92
N ILE A 44 7.84 -13.04 1.11
CA ILE A 44 7.50 -13.64 2.41
C ILE A 44 8.51 -14.71 2.81
N ALA A 45 9.00 -15.53 1.88
CA ALA A 45 10.01 -16.54 2.17
C ALA A 45 11.34 -15.90 2.63
N THR A 46 11.69 -14.75 2.06
CA THR A 46 12.95 -14.05 2.34
C THR A 46 12.88 -13.17 3.58
N HIS A 47 11.77 -12.44 3.77
CA HIS A 47 11.64 -11.38 4.79
C HIS A 47 10.57 -11.68 5.85
N GLY A 48 9.74 -12.69 5.64
CA GLY A 48 8.64 -13.08 6.54
C GLY A 48 7.39 -12.21 6.41
N PHE A 49 6.31 -12.67 7.06
CA PHE A 49 5.03 -11.96 7.11
C PHE A 49 5.13 -10.59 7.80
N GLY A 50 6.05 -10.41 8.74
CA GLY A 50 6.25 -9.13 9.42
C GLY A 50 6.71 -8.01 8.47
N ALA A 51 7.52 -8.33 7.47
CA ALA A 51 7.89 -7.37 6.42
C ALA A 51 6.74 -7.19 5.44
N TYR A 52 6.07 -8.27 5.04
CA TYR A 52 4.94 -8.24 4.12
C TYR A 52 3.79 -7.37 4.67
N ALA A 53 3.52 -7.46 5.97
CA ALA A 53 2.56 -6.63 6.68
C ALA A 53 2.81 -5.14 6.47
N LYS A 54 4.07 -4.70 6.48
CA LYS A 54 4.41 -3.28 6.35
C LYS A 54 4.02 -2.71 4.99
N TRP A 55 3.88 -3.53 3.96
CA TRP A 55 3.52 -3.10 2.60
C TRP A 55 2.01 -3.04 2.33
N HIS A 56 1.20 -3.17 3.39
CA HIS A 56 -0.26 -3.23 3.32
C HIS A 56 -0.90 -2.26 4.31
N LEU A 57 -1.89 -1.49 3.87
CA LEU A 57 -2.59 -0.50 4.71
C LEU A 57 -3.78 -1.09 5.48
N GLY A 58 -4.29 -2.25 5.09
CA GLY A 58 -5.37 -2.94 5.80
C GLY A 58 -4.93 -4.26 6.37
N VAL A 59 -5.46 -4.60 7.55
CA VAL A 59 -5.37 -5.92 8.17
C VAL A 59 -6.77 -6.47 8.41
N ASP A 60 -7.01 -7.71 8.01
CA ASP A 60 -8.30 -8.39 8.10
C ASP A 60 -8.28 -9.38 9.27
N ASP A 61 -8.85 -8.98 10.42
CA ASP A 61 -8.84 -9.80 11.64
C ASP A 61 -9.62 -11.12 11.50
N GLU A 62 -10.42 -11.31 10.44
CA GLU A 62 -11.08 -12.59 10.14
C GLU A 62 -10.13 -13.63 9.54
N GLN A 63 -8.97 -13.19 9.04
CA GLN A 63 -7.93 -14.07 8.50
C GLN A 63 -6.77 -14.18 9.50
N PRO A 64 -6.14 -15.37 9.61
CA PRO A 64 -4.98 -15.52 10.48
C PRO A 64 -3.76 -14.78 9.89
N PRO A 65 -2.88 -14.22 10.75
CA PRO A 65 -1.77 -13.34 10.33
C PRO A 65 -0.69 -14.05 9.51
N ASP A 66 -0.69 -15.39 9.48
CA ASP A 66 0.17 -16.24 8.65
C ASP A 66 -0.39 -16.44 7.23
N ARG A 67 -1.48 -15.77 6.87
CA ARG A 67 -2.04 -15.79 5.51
C ARG A 67 -1.93 -14.44 4.85
N LYS A 68 -1.55 -14.46 3.56
CA LYS A 68 -1.54 -13.26 2.71
C LYS A 68 -2.88 -12.52 2.71
N ALA A 69 -3.98 -13.27 2.78
CA ALA A 69 -5.33 -12.73 2.77
C ALA A 69 -5.62 -11.82 3.98
N HIS A 70 -4.87 -11.95 5.07
CA HIS A 70 -4.92 -11.07 6.23
C HIS A 70 -4.47 -9.65 5.90
N TYR A 71 -3.59 -9.46 4.91
CA TYR A 71 -3.10 -8.15 4.54
C TYR A 71 -3.78 -7.65 3.27
N LYS A 72 -4.36 -6.45 3.35
CA LYS A 72 -5.16 -5.81 2.29
C LYS A 72 -4.59 -4.45 1.94
N PHE A 73 -5.02 -3.88 0.83
CA PHE A 73 -4.61 -2.54 0.37
C PHE A 73 -3.08 -2.41 0.22
N PRO A 74 -2.48 -3.16 -0.73
CA PRO A 74 -1.08 -2.94 -1.08
C PRO A 74 -0.90 -1.54 -1.68
N TYR A 75 0.21 -0.89 -1.37
CA TYR A 75 0.53 0.47 -1.82
C TYR A 75 1.85 0.57 -2.59
N GLY A 76 2.50 -0.56 -2.87
CA GLY A 76 3.81 -0.60 -3.51
C GLY A 76 4.22 -2.02 -3.93
N ASP A 77 5.45 -2.13 -4.41
CA ASP A 77 6.03 -3.35 -5.01
C ASP A 77 7.05 -4.06 -4.10
N PHE A 78 6.97 -3.81 -2.79
CA PHE A 78 7.94 -4.24 -1.77
C PHE A 78 9.30 -3.51 -1.77
N ASP A 79 9.51 -2.52 -2.64
CA ASP A 79 10.70 -1.65 -2.63
C ASP A 79 10.33 -0.15 -2.64
N LYS A 80 9.34 0.23 -3.45
CA LYS A 80 8.89 1.62 -3.66
C LYS A 80 7.39 1.76 -3.47
N VAL A 81 6.98 2.96 -3.08
CA VAL A 81 5.56 3.34 -3.07
C VAL A 81 5.14 3.75 -4.48
N HIS A 82 4.08 3.14 -4.99
CA HIS A 82 3.55 3.43 -6.32
C HIS A 82 2.29 4.29 -6.22
N ARG A 83 2.26 5.43 -6.90
CA ARG A 83 1.09 6.32 -6.90
C ARG A 83 -0.18 5.63 -7.41
N CYS A 84 -0.05 4.77 -8.42
CA CYS A 84 -1.16 3.99 -8.96
C CYS A 84 -1.72 2.97 -7.95
N ALA A 85 -0.85 2.40 -7.10
CA ALA A 85 -1.24 1.51 -6.01
C ALA A 85 -2.04 2.24 -4.94
N VAL A 86 -1.55 3.41 -4.51
CA VAL A 86 -2.22 4.26 -3.52
C VAL A 86 -3.60 4.68 -4.02
N LEU A 87 -3.72 5.12 -5.28
CA LEU A 87 -5.00 5.46 -5.90
C LEU A 87 -5.96 4.26 -5.98
N SER A 88 -5.44 3.08 -6.29
CA SER A 88 -6.24 1.85 -6.32
C SER A 88 -6.73 1.46 -4.92
N ALA A 89 -5.89 1.65 -3.91
CA ALA A 89 -6.26 1.47 -2.51
C ALA A 89 -7.35 2.46 -2.08
N GLU A 90 -7.28 3.72 -2.53
CA GLU A 90 -8.25 4.78 -2.22
C GLU A 90 -9.62 4.44 -2.78
N SER A 91 -9.66 4.08 -4.07
CA SER A 91 -10.90 3.70 -4.76
C SER A 91 -11.58 2.53 -4.06
N ARG A 92 -10.81 1.51 -3.64
CA ARG A 92 -11.34 0.35 -2.91
C ARG A 92 -11.76 0.73 -1.49
N ALA A 93 -10.99 1.54 -0.77
CA ALA A 93 -11.29 1.91 0.61
C ALA A 93 -12.59 2.72 0.71
N GLY A 94 -12.80 3.65 -0.22
CA GLY A 94 -14.04 4.42 -0.33
C GLY A 94 -15.26 3.56 -0.67
N GLN A 95 -15.11 2.57 -1.57
CA GLN A 95 -16.20 1.64 -1.91
C GLN A 95 -16.69 0.83 -0.70
N TYR A 96 -15.77 0.37 0.14
CA TYR A 96 -16.09 -0.44 1.32
C TYR A 96 -16.30 0.39 2.60
N LYS A 97 -16.22 1.72 2.52
CA LYS A 97 -16.35 2.68 3.63
C LYS A 97 -15.39 2.41 4.79
N TYR A 98 -14.16 2.00 4.49
CA TYR A 98 -13.11 1.86 5.50
C TYR A 98 -12.48 3.22 5.80
N THR A 99 -13.17 4.04 6.60
CA THR A 99 -12.80 5.45 6.82
C THR A 99 -11.37 5.66 7.31
N ASP A 100 -10.86 4.80 8.20
CA ASP A 100 -9.48 4.91 8.69
C ASP A 100 -8.44 4.65 7.58
N ILE A 101 -8.71 3.67 6.73
CA ILE A 101 -7.85 3.33 5.60
C ILE A 101 -7.95 4.40 4.52
N GLU A 102 -9.16 4.89 4.24
CA GLU A 102 -9.41 5.98 3.29
C GLU A 102 -8.63 7.24 3.68
N GLN A 103 -8.68 7.67 4.95
CA GLN A 103 -7.91 8.82 5.44
C GLN A 103 -6.40 8.59 5.32
N ALA A 104 -5.91 7.40 5.69
CA ALA A 104 -4.50 7.06 5.59
C ALA A 104 -4.01 7.07 4.13
N VAL A 105 -4.80 6.50 3.22
CA VAL A 105 -4.50 6.48 1.79
C VAL A 105 -4.53 7.89 1.21
N ALA A 106 -5.55 8.69 1.51
CA ALA A 106 -5.68 10.08 1.05
C ALA A 106 -4.49 10.93 1.50
N HIS A 107 -3.98 10.69 2.72
CA HIS A 107 -2.77 11.36 3.20
C HIS A 107 -1.53 10.98 2.37
N LEU A 108 -1.30 9.69 2.13
CA LEU A 108 -0.18 9.23 1.28
C LEU A 108 -0.31 9.74 -0.16
N HIS A 109 -1.52 9.74 -0.72
CA HIS A 109 -1.80 10.27 -2.05
C HIS A 109 -1.46 11.76 -2.14
N GLY A 110 -1.86 12.55 -1.14
CA GLY A 110 -1.53 13.96 -1.03
C GLY A 110 -0.01 14.20 -1.03
N MET A 111 0.75 13.42 -0.25
CA MET A 111 2.21 13.49 -0.24
C MET A 111 2.80 13.26 -1.64
N LEU A 112 2.35 12.22 -2.33
CA LEU A 112 2.82 11.88 -3.68
C LEU A 112 2.43 12.94 -4.73
N ASP A 113 1.23 13.53 -4.64
CA ASP A 113 0.80 14.56 -5.58
C ASP A 113 1.57 15.87 -5.41
N VAL A 114 1.90 16.25 -4.17
CA VAL A 114 2.82 17.37 -3.89
C VAL A 114 4.19 17.11 -4.52
N LEU A 115 4.77 15.93 -4.30
CA LEU A 115 6.07 15.55 -4.87
C LEU A 115 6.05 15.55 -6.41
N ARG A 116 4.95 15.10 -7.03
CA ARG A 116 4.76 15.16 -8.48
C ARG A 116 4.76 16.59 -9.01
N LYS A 117 4.05 17.51 -8.34
CA LYS A 117 4.02 18.93 -8.72
C LYS A 117 5.38 19.61 -8.58
N VAL A 118 6.16 19.23 -7.58
CA VAL A 118 7.53 19.74 -7.38
C VAL A 118 8.49 19.19 -8.43
N THR A 119 8.39 17.91 -8.78
CA THR A 119 9.30 17.25 -9.74
C THR A 119 9.00 17.65 -11.20
N ALA A 120 7.76 18.04 -11.51
CA ALA A 120 7.36 18.47 -12.84
C ALA A 120 7.69 19.95 -13.15
N ARG A 121 8.39 20.65 -12.26
CA ARG A 121 8.70 22.08 -12.33
C ARG A 121 10.18 22.31 -12.56
#